data_AF-A0A9X1Q788-F1
#
_entry.id   AF-A0A9X1Q788-F1
#
_cell.length_a   1.000
_cell.length_b   1.000
_cell.length_c   1.000
_cell.angle_alpha   90.00
_cell.angle_beta   90.00
_cell.angle_gamma   90.00
#
_symmetry.space_group_name_H-M   'P 1'
#
loop_
_entity.id
_entity.type
_entity.pdbx_description
1 polymer ?
#
loop_
_entity_poly.entity_id
_entity_poly.type
_entity_poly.pdbx_seq_one_letter_code
_entity_poly.pdbx_strand_id
1 'polypeptide(L)'
;GAALVVAKVVGAAGVVWLLVDTYFVVSEPGTWIRGIALPLTQGAVIHGQGVVGVSLYFTDGSDRLDWYSRASMLLAAGLLAVFVLFVRRLGPAATVLPWCAFFLATRSQDGYYLMMTPLWLATAVTAPASEFATAWQPRPRFLSRRPARVAAAVLLLTPALASAAWAATGTPPLGLRVTSVRRATPTVVSRLDVEVGNTGPVALAPHFTLTTGQGMNPYWTVVRGPAEVPAHATARYELRPPAGRFVLPRPGVRIRLRAFTAVPQTLSSADVRLRPSG
;
A
#
# COMPACT_ATOMS: atom_id res chain seq x y z
N GLY A 1 -28.25 11.71 26.11
CA GLY A 1 -28.38 12.41 24.82
C GLY A 1 -27.48 11.78 23.77
N ALA A 2 -26.26 12.31 23.57
CA ALA A 2 -25.36 11.89 22.50
C ALA A 2 -24.93 10.40 22.55
N ALA A 3 -24.55 9.88 23.72
CA ALA A 3 -24.14 8.48 23.87
C ALA A 3 -25.25 7.49 23.44
N LEU A 4 -26.51 7.81 23.73
CA LEU A 4 -27.66 6.99 23.33
C LEU A 4 -27.87 7.03 21.81
N VAL A 5 -27.72 8.21 21.18
CA VAL A 5 -27.84 8.34 19.73
C VAL A 5 -26.72 7.57 19.02
N VAL A 6 -25.48 7.71 19.49
CA VAL A 6 -24.34 6.94 18.97
C VAL A 6 -24.59 5.45 19.15
N ALA A 7 -25.02 5.00 20.33
CA ALA A 7 -25.33 3.59 20.58
C ALA A 7 -26.43 3.05 19.68
N LYS A 8 -27.48 3.84 19.40
CA LYS A 8 -28.55 3.46 18.45
C LYS A 8 -28.02 3.31 17.04
N VAL A 9 -27.24 4.28 16.55
CA VAL A 9 -26.69 4.23 15.19
C VAL A 9 -25.69 3.08 15.04
N VAL A 10 -24.76 2.94 15.99
CA VAL A 10 -23.77 1.85 16.01
C VAL A 10 -24.45 0.49 16.13
N GLY A 11 -25.46 0.38 17.01
CA GLY A 11 -26.24 -0.85 17.18
C GLY A 11 -26.99 -1.22 15.91
N ALA A 12 -27.70 -0.28 15.28
CA ALA A 12 -28.40 -0.53 14.02
C ALA A 12 -27.43 -0.93 12.90
N ALA A 13 -26.31 -0.21 12.74
CA ALA A 13 -25.29 -0.54 11.75
C ALA A 13 -24.69 -1.93 12.00
N GLY A 14 -24.39 -2.27 13.26
CA GLY A 14 -23.87 -3.59 13.65
C GLY A 14 -24.86 -4.72 13.38
N VAL A 15 -26.15 -4.51 13.68
CA VAL A 15 -27.21 -5.49 13.37
C VAL A 15 -27.34 -5.69 11.87
N VAL A 16 -27.42 -4.61 11.08
CA VAL A 16 -27.53 -4.70 9.61
C VAL A 16 -26.31 -5.40 9.02
N TRP A 17 -25.10 -5.05 9.47
CA TRP A 17 -23.87 -5.70 9.03
C TRP A 17 -23.90 -7.20 9.32
N LEU A 18 -24.24 -7.61 10.55
CA LEU A 18 -24.37 -9.02 10.90
C LEU A 18 -25.47 -9.74 10.09
N LEU A 19 -26.60 -9.08 9.79
CA LEU A 19 -27.66 -9.65 8.96
C LEU A 19 -27.18 -9.91 7.53
N VAL A 20 -26.48 -8.94 6.93
CA VAL A 20 -25.89 -9.09 5.58
C VAL A 20 -24.85 -10.20 5.56
N ASP A 21 -24.04 -10.33 6.61
CA ASP A 21 -22.97 -11.31 6.73
C ASP A 21 -23.42 -12.67 7.33
N THR A 22 -24.69 -12.83 7.72
CA THR A 22 -25.17 -13.99 8.51
C THR A 22 -24.81 -15.32 7.88
N TYR A 23 -24.94 -15.44 6.55
CA TYR A 23 -24.56 -16.66 5.84
C TYR A 23 -23.10 -17.01 6.09
N PHE A 24 -22.16 -16.06 5.93
CA PHE A 24 -20.73 -16.29 6.08
C PHE A 24 -20.34 -16.55 7.53
N VAL A 25 -20.97 -15.84 8.48
CA VAL A 25 -20.77 -16.05 9.91
C VAL A 25 -21.12 -17.48 10.33
N VAL A 26 -22.23 -18.03 9.81
CA VAL A 26 -22.71 -19.36 10.20
C VAL A 26 -22.02 -20.48 9.43
N SER A 27 -21.83 -20.33 8.11
CA SER A 27 -21.29 -21.38 7.24
C SER A 27 -19.77 -21.45 7.23
N GLU A 28 -19.07 -20.31 7.32
CA GLU A 28 -17.62 -20.22 7.13
C GLU A 28 -16.95 -19.21 8.09
N PRO A 29 -17.16 -19.28 9.42
CA PRO A 29 -16.72 -18.26 10.38
C PRO A 29 -15.21 -17.97 10.30
N GLY A 30 -14.39 -19.01 10.13
CA GLY A 30 -12.94 -18.87 10.02
C GLY A 30 -12.48 -18.21 8.73
N THR A 31 -13.17 -18.43 7.61
CA THR A 31 -12.89 -17.76 6.33
C THR A 31 -13.40 -16.33 6.36
N TRP A 32 -14.58 -16.10 6.94
CA TRP A 32 -15.18 -14.79 7.12
C TRP A 32 -14.29 -13.83 7.91
N ILE A 33 -13.82 -14.24 9.10
CA ILE A 33 -12.91 -13.42 9.92
C ILE A 33 -11.60 -13.15 9.18
N ARG A 34 -11.01 -14.18 8.55
CA ARG A 34 -9.79 -13.99 7.74
C ARG A 34 -10.03 -13.04 6.58
N GLY A 35 -11.19 -13.13 5.93
CA GLY A 35 -11.64 -12.27 4.85
C GLY A 35 -11.73 -10.80 5.25
N ILE A 36 -12.36 -10.51 6.40
CA ILE A 36 -12.42 -9.17 7.00
C ILE A 36 -11.01 -8.65 7.29
N ALA A 37 -10.11 -9.52 7.75
CA ALA A 37 -8.74 -9.17 8.06
C ALA A 37 -7.81 -9.11 6.83
N LEU A 38 -8.23 -9.56 5.64
CA LEU A 38 -7.37 -9.58 4.44
C LEU A 38 -6.78 -8.19 4.10
N PRO A 39 -7.50 -7.06 4.21
CA PRO A 39 -6.91 -5.74 3.98
C PRO A 39 -5.72 -5.43 4.91
N LEU A 40 -5.67 -6.08 6.09
CA LEU A 40 -4.62 -5.90 7.10
C LEU A 40 -3.50 -6.94 6.99
N THR A 41 -3.83 -8.17 6.59
CA THR A 41 -2.91 -9.33 6.64
C THR A 41 -2.38 -9.75 5.28
N GLN A 42 -3.11 -9.47 4.19
CA GLN A 42 -2.74 -9.96 2.87
C GLN A 42 -1.66 -9.06 2.27
N GLY A 43 -0.51 -9.68 2.01
CA GLY A 43 0.59 -9.07 1.27
C GLY A 43 0.23 -8.88 -0.21
N ALA A 44 -0.39 -7.75 -0.53
CA ALA A 44 -0.78 -7.42 -1.90
C ALA A 44 0.39 -6.86 -2.70
N VAL A 45 0.37 -7.08 -4.02
CA VAL A 45 1.26 -6.43 -4.97
C VAL A 45 1.12 -4.93 -4.83
N ILE A 46 2.24 -4.23 -4.70
CA ILE A 46 2.20 -2.80 -4.46
C ILE A 46 1.63 -2.09 -5.68
N HIS A 47 0.52 -1.38 -5.44
CA HIS A 47 -0.16 -0.55 -6.42
C HIS A 47 -0.67 0.77 -5.83
N GLY A 48 -0.24 1.12 -4.62
CA GLY A 48 -0.70 2.33 -3.94
C GLY A 48 -0.25 3.62 -4.62
N GLN A 49 -1.09 4.64 -4.44
CA GLN A 49 -0.83 6.00 -4.87
C GLN A 49 -0.43 6.81 -3.63
N GLY A 50 0.75 7.41 -3.65
CA GLY A 50 1.28 8.20 -2.54
C GLY A 50 2.70 7.79 -2.14
N VAL A 51 2.97 7.69 -0.84
CA VAL A 51 4.35 7.55 -0.31
C VAL A 51 5.01 6.24 -0.74
N VAL A 52 4.23 5.19 -0.97
CA VAL A 52 4.76 3.91 -1.49
C VAL A 52 5.37 4.05 -2.90
N GLY A 53 4.98 5.11 -3.62
CA GLY A 53 5.61 5.50 -4.88
C GLY A 53 7.11 5.78 -4.75
N VAL A 54 7.60 6.15 -3.57
CA VAL A 54 9.04 6.32 -3.29
C VAL A 54 9.79 5.00 -3.51
N SER A 55 9.32 3.91 -2.90
CA SER A 55 9.91 2.58 -3.09
C SER A 55 9.73 2.04 -4.51
N LEU A 56 8.62 2.37 -5.18
CA LEU A 56 8.34 1.88 -6.53
C LEU A 56 9.12 2.62 -7.62
N TYR A 57 9.16 3.95 -7.57
CA TYR A 57 9.57 4.77 -8.72
C TYR A 57 10.85 5.56 -8.49
N PHE A 58 11.13 5.97 -7.25
CA PHE A 58 12.25 6.88 -6.95
C PHE A 58 13.48 6.16 -6.39
N THR A 59 13.29 4.98 -5.81
CA THR A 59 14.39 4.12 -5.32
C THR A 59 14.40 2.80 -6.09
N ASP A 60 15.35 1.93 -5.73
CA ASP A 60 15.44 0.56 -6.24
C ASP A 60 14.58 -0.43 -5.43
N GLY A 61 13.87 0.01 -4.39
CA GLY A 61 12.95 -0.83 -3.63
C GLY A 61 13.07 -0.63 -2.13
N SER A 62 12.61 -1.63 -1.37
CA SER A 62 12.64 -1.63 0.09
C SER A 62 12.47 -3.05 0.62
N ASP A 63 13.15 -3.37 1.71
CA ASP A 63 13.12 -4.63 2.44
C ASP A 63 11.98 -4.71 3.48
N ARG A 64 11.23 -3.62 3.65
CA ARG A 64 10.33 -3.44 4.79
C ARG A 64 9.02 -2.76 4.39
N LEU A 65 8.43 -3.23 3.29
CA LEU A 65 7.24 -2.63 2.68
C LEU A 65 5.99 -2.76 3.54
N ASP A 66 5.94 -3.75 4.42
CA ASP A 66 4.85 -3.95 5.38
C ASP A 66 4.66 -2.74 6.31
N TRP A 67 5.71 -1.95 6.54
CA TRP A 67 5.64 -0.72 7.32
C TRP A 67 4.80 0.38 6.69
N TYR A 68 4.57 0.36 5.37
CA TYR A 68 3.59 1.26 4.74
C TYR A 68 2.16 0.94 5.19
N SER A 69 1.80 -0.35 5.23
CA SER A 69 0.49 -0.78 5.74
C SER A 69 0.34 -0.43 7.23
N ARG A 70 1.41 -0.61 8.03
CA ARG A 70 1.42 -0.18 9.44
C ARG A 70 1.27 1.33 9.58
N ALA A 71 1.97 2.11 8.76
CA ALA A 71 1.87 3.56 8.73
C ALA A 71 0.45 4.02 8.40
N SER A 72 -0.21 3.38 7.43
CA SER A 72 -1.61 3.65 7.07
C SER A 72 -2.56 3.41 8.25
N MET A 73 -2.44 2.27 8.94
CA MET A 73 -3.27 1.95 10.13
C MET A 73 -3.02 2.93 11.28
N LEU A 74 -1.75 3.25 11.57
CA LEU A 74 -1.37 4.22 12.59
C LEU A 74 -1.89 5.62 12.25
N LEU A 75 -1.86 6.00 10.96
CA LEU A 75 -2.39 7.28 10.51
C LEU A 75 -3.90 7.33 10.68
N ALA A 76 -4.63 6.27 10.31
CA ALA A 76 -6.07 6.19 10.52
C ALA A 76 -6.44 6.33 12.01
N ALA A 77 -5.75 5.60 12.88
CA ALA A 77 -5.96 5.67 14.34
C ALA A 77 -5.60 7.07 14.90
N GLY A 78 -4.47 7.64 14.48
CA GLY A 78 -4.03 8.97 14.88
C GLY A 78 -5.00 10.07 14.43
N LEU A 79 -5.48 10.01 13.18
CA LEU A 79 -6.47 10.95 12.64
C LEU A 79 -7.83 10.81 13.34
N LEU A 80 -8.26 9.60 13.67
CA LEU A 80 -9.47 9.38 14.46
C LEU A 80 -9.33 9.99 15.86
N ALA A 81 -8.22 9.76 16.55
CA ALA A 81 -7.97 10.34 17.87
C ALA A 81 -7.92 11.88 17.81
N VAL A 82 -7.21 12.44 16.83
CA VAL A 82 -7.15 13.89 16.57
C VAL A 82 -8.54 14.45 16.26
N PHE A 83 -9.32 13.76 15.43
CA PHE A 83 -10.70 14.15 15.12
C PHE A 83 -11.57 14.18 16.36
N VAL A 84 -11.55 13.13 17.19
CA VAL A 84 -12.34 13.06 18.44
C VAL A 84 -11.94 14.17 19.42
N LEU A 85 -10.64 14.41 19.60
CA LEU A 85 -10.13 15.44 20.52
C LEU A 85 -10.43 16.87 20.04
N PHE A 86 -10.57 17.09 18.73
CA PHE A 86 -10.71 18.42 18.12
C PHE A 86 -11.91 18.53 17.16
N VAL A 87 -12.99 17.78 17.40
CA VAL A 87 -14.14 17.67 16.48
C VAL A 87 -14.79 19.01 16.17
N ARG A 88 -14.80 19.95 17.12
CA ARG A 88 -15.36 21.30 16.88
C ARG A 88 -14.60 22.08 15.82
N ARG A 89 -13.32 21.74 15.60
CA ARG A 89 -12.46 22.37 14.59
C ARG A 89 -12.38 21.52 13.32
N LEU A 90 -12.31 20.20 13.48
CA LEU A 90 -12.09 19.25 12.39
C LEU A 90 -13.38 18.65 11.82
N GLY A 91 -14.54 19.00 12.38
CA GLY A 91 -15.86 18.56 11.93
C GLY A 91 -16.08 18.68 10.42
N PRO A 92 -15.78 19.84 9.80
CA PRO A 92 -15.91 20.00 8.35
C PRO A 92 -15.01 19.04 7.53
N ALA A 93 -13.94 18.51 8.14
CA ALA A 93 -13.01 17.58 7.50
C ALA A 93 -13.34 16.09 7.77
N ALA A 94 -14.45 15.79 8.47
CA ALA A 94 -14.79 14.43 8.89
C ALA A 94 -14.85 13.43 7.72
N THR A 95 -15.31 13.87 6.55
CA THR A 95 -15.42 13.03 5.34
C THR A 95 -14.12 12.88 4.57
N VAL A 96 -13.11 13.73 4.84
CA VAL A 96 -11.82 13.73 4.14
C VAL A 96 -10.74 13.04 4.96
N LEU A 97 -10.73 13.22 6.29
CA LEU A 97 -9.68 12.70 7.17
C LEU A 97 -9.41 11.19 7.02
N PRO A 98 -10.42 10.30 6.95
CA PRO A 98 -10.15 8.87 6.78
C PRO A 98 -9.34 8.56 5.51
N TRP A 99 -9.47 9.38 4.48
CA TRP A 99 -8.80 9.16 3.20
C TRP A 99 -7.31 9.48 3.22
N CYS A 100 -6.84 10.28 4.18
CA CYS A 100 -5.41 10.54 4.31
C CYS A 100 -4.62 9.25 4.63
N ALA A 101 -5.23 8.29 5.33
CA ALA A 101 -4.62 7.00 5.63
C ALA A 101 -4.28 6.20 4.36
N PHE A 102 -5.09 6.32 3.30
CA PHE A 102 -4.90 5.60 2.05
C PHE A 102 -3.68 6.09 1.24
N PHE A 103 -3.20 7.31 1.49
CA PHE A 103 -1.98 7.83 0.86
C PHE A 103 -0.70 7.08 1.28
N LEU A 104 -0.78 6.36 2.40
CA LEU A 104 0.28 5.48 2.91
C LEU A 104 0.05 4.02 2.54
N ALA A 105 -1.13 3.66 2.03
CA ALA A 105 -1.47 2.28 1.75
C ALA A 105 -0.70 1.72 0.53
N THR A 106 -0.37 0.43 0.57
CA THR A 106 0.33 -0.26 -0.51
C THR A 106 -0.59 -0.67 -1.67
N ARG A 107 -1.91 -0.56 -1.52
CA ARG A 107 -2.93 -0.98 -2.50
C ARG A 107 -3.43 0.19 -3.34
N SER A 108 -3.87 -0.07 -4.58
CA SER A 108 -4.47 0.96 -5.45
C SER A 108 -5.67 1.64 -4.80
N GLN A 109 -5.73 2.96 -4.96
CA GLN A 109 -6.75 3.81 -4.36
C GLN A 109 -7.56 4.62 -5.37
N ASP A 110 -7.37 4.39 -6.68
CA ASP A 110 -7.95 5.21 -7.74
C ASP A 110 -9.48 5.33 -7.62
N GLY A 111 -10.16 4.19 -7.41
CA GLY A 111 -11.61 4.18 -7.23
C GLY A 111 -12.06 4.93 -5.98
N TYR A 112 -11.27 4.87 -4.91
CA TYR A 112 -11.63 5.46 -3.62
C TYR A 112 -11.60 6.99 -3.65
N TYR A 113 -10.53 7.59 -4.18
CA TYR A 113 -10.46 9.06 -4.26
C TYR A 113 -11.46 9.62 -5.28
N LEU A 114 -11.59 8.97 -6.45
CA LEU A 114 -12.47 9.46 -7.51
C LEU A 114 -13.95 9.39 -7.11
N MET A 115 -14.40 8.27 -6.54
CA MET A 115 -15.81 8.08 -6.17
C MET A 115 -16.23 8.96 -4.99
N MET A 116 -15.30 9.40 -4.16
CA MET A 116 -15.58 10.17 -2.95
C MET A 116 -15.47 11.68 -3.14
N THR A 117 -14.88 12.12 -4.26
CA THR A 117 -14.76 13.54 -4.59
C THR A 117 -16.12 14.28 -4.59
N PRO A 118 -17.21 13.74 -5.17
CA PRO A 118 -18.53 14.37 -5.08
C PRO A 118 -19.04 14.48 -3.64
N LEU A 119 -18.81 13.44 -2.82
CA LEU A 119 -19.16 13.45 -1.40
C LEU A 119 -18.40 14.55 -0.66
N TRP A 120 -17.09 14.69 -0.90
CA TRP A 120 -16.29 15.73 -0.27
C TRP A 120 -16.77 17.12 -0.63
N LEU A 121 -17.06 17.36 -1.91
CA LEU A 121 -17.63 18.63 -2.37
C LEU A 121 -18.97 18.91 -1.69
N ALA A 122 -19.87 17.93 -1.64
CA ALA A 122 -21.14 18.06 -0.95
C ALA A 122 -20.93 18.45 0.51
N THR A 123 -20.07 17.72 1.26
CA THR A 123 -19.79 18.08 2.66
C THR A 123 -19.12 19.44 2.84
N ALA A 124 -18.24 19.85 1.94
CA ALA A 124 -17.61 21.17 2.01
C ALA A 124 -18.65 22.30 1.93
N VAL A 125 -19.76 22.06 1.20
CA VAL A 125 -20.87 23.00 1.07
C VAL A 125 -21.88 22.86 2.22
N THR A 126 -22.18 21.64 2.67
CA THR A 126 -23.29 21.36 3.59
C THR A 126 -22.89 21.23 5.06
N ALA A 127 -21.60 21.20 5.40
CA ALA A 127 -21.11 21.00 6.77
C ALA A 127 -20.22 22.18 7.24
N PRO A 128 -20.78 23.40 7.38
CA PRO A 128 -20.00 24.55 7.80
C PRO A 128 -19.50 24.39 9.24
N ALA A 129 -18.40 25.06 9.57
CA ALA A 129 -17.77 24.97 10.90
C ALA A 129 -18.70 25.36 12.06
N SER A 130 -19.72 26.19 11.79
CA SER A 130 -20.72 26.61 12.78
C SER A 130 -21.54 25.43 13.33
N GLU A 131 -21.87 24.44 12.52
CA GLU A 131 -22.61 23.23 12.94
C GLU A 131 -21.83 22.43 13.98
N PHE A 132 -20.50 22.53 13.98
CA PHE A 132 -19.63 21.82 14.91
C PHE A 132 -19.27 22.64 16.16
N ALA A 133 -19.65 23.92 16.25
CA ALA A 133 -19.25 24.80 17.36
C ALA A 133 -19.72 24.28 18.73
N THR A 134 -20.89 23.62 18.76
CA THR A 134 -21.50 23.05 19.96
C THR A 134 -21.28 21.55 20.09
N ALA A 135 -20.60 20.91 19.13
CA ALA A 135 -20.37 19.47 19.13
C ALA A 135 -19.74 19.00 20.45
N TRP A 136 -20.13 17.83 20.91
CA TRP A 136 -19.52 17.21 22.08
C TRP A 136 -18.05 16.93 21.79
N GLN A 137 -17.14 17.33 22.71
CA GLN A 137 -15.71 17.06 22.59
C GLN A 137 -15.13 16.74 23.98
N PRO A 138 -14.18 15.80 24.09
CA PRO A 138 -13.42 15.61 25.33
C PRO A 138 -12.68 16.89 25.69
N ARG A 139 -12.64 17.24 26.99
CA ARG A 139 -11.91 18.41 27.50
C ARG A 139 -10.89 18.02 28.58
N PRO A 140 -9.88 17.20 28.26
CA PRO A 140 -8.83 16.88 29.23
C PRO A 140 -8.07 18.14 29.63
N ARG A 141 -7.85 18.34 30.94
CA ARG A 141 -7.27 19.57 31.50
C ARG A 141 -5.87 19.89 30.94
N PHE A 142 -5.09 18.86 30.62
CA PHE A 142 -3.75 19.00 30.04
C PHE A 142 -3.75 19.54 28.59
N LEU A 143 -4.88 19.46 27.86
CA LEU A 143 -5.03 20.06 26.52
C LEU A 143 -5.66 21.47 26.55
N SER A 144 -5.68 22.13 27.70
CA SER A 144 -6.24 23.48 27.85
C SER A 144 -5.48 24.52 27.01
N ARG A 145 -4.14 24.42 26.96
CA ARG A 145 -3.26 25.37 26.27
C ARG A 145 -3.02 24.98 24.81
N ARG A 146 -2.91 25.99 23.92
CA ARG A 146 -2.58 25.80 22.49
C ARG A 146 -1.33 24.93 22.24
N PRO A 147 -0.18 25.13 22.91
CA PRO A 147 1.00 24.28 22.69
C PRO A 147 0.74 22.81 23.01
N ALA A 148 0.00 22.51 24.08
CA ALA A 148 -0.33 21.13 24.45
C ALA A 148 -1.21 20.44 23.41
N ARG A 149 -2.14 21.18 22.77
CA ARG A 149 -2.97 20.64 21.67
C ARG A 149 -2.14 20.30 20.45
N VAL A 150 -1.20 21.18 20.08
CA VAL A 150 -0.27 20.93 18.97
C VAL A 150 0.61 19.72 19.28
N ALA A 151 1.18 19.66 20.48
CA ALA A 151 2.00 18.53 20.92
C ALA A 151 1.22 17.21 20.86
N ALA A 152 -0.03 17.18 21.33
CA ALA A 152 -0.89 15.99 21.24
C ALA A 152 -1.15 15.56 19.80
N ALA A 153 -1.47 16.50 18.90
CA ALA A 153 -1.67 16.18 17.48
C ALA A 153 -0.38 15.64 16.84
N VAL A 154 0.77 16.24 17.13
CA VAL A 154 2.07 15.76 16.65
C VAL A 154 2.33 14.35 17.17
N LEU A 155 2.25 14.12 18.48
CA LEU A 155 2.49 12.82 19.10
C LEU A 155 1.60 11.70 18.54
N LEU A 156 0.34 12.01 18.20
CA LEU A 156 -0.60 11.05 17.61
C LEU A 156 -0.27 10.70 16.16
N LEU A 157 0.37 11.60 15.41
CA LEU A 157 0.66 11.41 13.98
C LEU A 157 2.11 10.96 13.71
N THR A 158 3.04 11.26 14.63
CA THR A 158 4.47 10.90 14.50
C THR A 158 4.71 9.40 14.25
N PRO A 159 4.04 8.44 14.93
CA PRO A 159 4.29 7.02 14.69
C PRO A 159 4.02 6.58 13.25
N ALA A 160 2.98 7.15 12.63
CA ALA A 160 2.64 6.88 11.25
C ALA A 160 3.70 7.43 10.29
N LEU A 161 4.12 8.68 10.50
CA LEU A 161 5.14 9.33 9.68
C LEU A 161 6.50 8.64 9.82
N ALA A 162 6.89 8.25 11.04
CA ALA A 162 8.11 7.50 11.29
C ALA A 162 8.08 6.12 10.61
N SER A 163 6.95 5.42 10.67
CA SER A 163 6.78 4.13 9.99
C SER A 163 6.88 4.26 8.46
N ALA A 164 6.27 5.32 7.89
CA ALA A 164 6.35 5.60 6.46
C ALA A 164 7.77 5.95 6.01
N ALA A 165 8.47 6.78 6.78
CA ALA A 165 9.86 7.13 6.53
C ALA A 165 10.78 5.91 6.65
N TRP A 166 10.55 5.06 7.66
CA TRP A 166 11.27 3.80 7.82
C TRP A 166 11.07 2.89 6.62
N ALA A 167 9.85 2.77 6.10
CA ALA A 167 9.55 2.00 4.89
C ALA A 167 10.26 2.57 3.64
N ALA A 168 10.19 3.88 3.45
CA ALA A 168 10.73 4.60 2.30
C ALA A 168 12.26 4.61 2.24
N THR A 169 12.92 4.51 3.39
CA THR A 169 14.38 4.46 3.53
C THR A 169 14.94 3.03 3.55
N GLY A 170 14.10 2.03 3.31
CA GLY A 170 14.52 0.65 3.13
C GLY A 170 15.41 0.45 1.92
N THR A 171 16.19 -0.62 1.94
CA THR A 171 17.10 -0.99 0.86
C THR A 171 16.59 -2.23 0.15
N PRO A 172 16.76 -2.37 -1.17
CA PRO A 172 16.36 -3.57 -1.88
C PRO A 172 17.23 -4.77 -1.44
N PRO A 173 16.64 -5.89 -0.98
CA PRO A 173 17.41 -7.04 -0.52
C PRO A 173 17.90 -7.97 -1.65
N LEU A 174 17.44 -7.77 -2.89
CA LEU A 174 17.84 -8.57 -4.05
C LEU A 174 18.57 -7.72 -5.09
N GLY A 175 19.82 -8.07 -5.37
CA GLY A 175 20.54 -7.58 -6.55
C GLY A 175 20.06 -8.31 -7.81
N LEU A 176 19.63 -7.58 -8.83
CA LEU A 176 19.10 -8.14 -10.06
C LEU A 176 19.99 -7.81 -11.25
N ARG A 177 20.40 -8.83 -12.00
CA ARG A 177 21.23 -8.67 -13.20
C ARG A 177 20.70 -9.52 -14.34
N VAL A 178 20.31 -8.87 -15.44
CA VAL A 178 19.95 -9.59 -16.66
C VAL A 178 21.23 -10.11 -17.31
N THR A 179 21.32 -11.44 -17.45
CA THR A 179 22.47 -12.10 -18.06
C THR A 179 22.24 -12.45 -19.52
N SER A 180 20.98 -12.67 -19.93
CA SER A 180 20.63 -12.99 -21.31
C SER A 180 19.21 -12.52 -21.65
N VAL A 181 18.98 -12.22 -22.93
CA VAL A 181 17.66 -11.86 -23.47
C VAL A 181 17.43 -12.67 -24.75
N ARG A 182 16.42 -13.55 -24.76
CA ARG A 182 15.98 -14.20 -25.99
C ARG A 182 14.80 -13.45 -26.59
N ARG A 183 14.85 -13.30 -27.90
CA ARG A 183 13.88 -12.52 -28.68
C ARG A 183 13.19 -13.41 -29.70
N ALA A 184 11.89 -13.22 -29.86
CA ALA A 184 11.14 -13.82 -30.96
C ALA A 184 11.27 -12.98 -32.25
N THR A 185 11.36 -11.65 -32.09
CA THR A 185 11.66 -10.68 -33.15
C THR A 185 12.51 -9.55 -32.54
N PRO A 186 13.14 -8.65 -33.32
CA PRO A 186 13.97 -7.57 -32.77
C PRO A 186 13.28 -6.71 -31.69
N THR A 187 11.95 -6.61 -31.74
CA THR A 187 11.13 -5.83 -30.81
C THR A 187 10.33 -6.67 -29.80
N VAL A 188 10.47 -7.99 -29.80
CA VAL A 188 9.67 -8.88 -28.96
C VAL A 188 10.57 -9.83 -28.16
N VAL A 189 10.54 -9.70 -26.84
CA VAL A 189 11.25 -10.56 -25.89
C VAL A 189 10.40 -11.79 -25.57
N SER A 190 11.01 -12.97 -25.62
CA SER A 190 10.37 -14.27 -25.35
C SER A 190 10.92 -14.97 -24.11
N ARG A 191 12.18 -14.74 -23.74
CA ARG A 191 12.78 -15.15 -22.45
C ARG A 191 13.76 -14.11 -21.92
N LEU A 192 13.92 -14.12 -20.62
CA LEU A 192 14.91 -13.33 -19.90
C LEU A 192 15.64 -14.23 -18.92
N ASP A 193 16.97 -14.30 -19.01
CA ASP A 193 17.77 -14.98 -17.99
C ASP A 193 18.28 -13.91 -17.02
N VAL A 194 18.03 -14.12 -15.73
CA VAL A 194 18.31 -13.18 -14.64
C VAL A 194 19.12 -13.88 -13.57
N GLU A 195 20.21 -13.25 -13.16
CA GLU A 195 20.93 -13.59 -11.95
C GLU A 195 20.42 -12.72 -10.80
N VAL A 196 20.13 -13.37 -9.67
CA VAL A 196 19.51 -12.77 -8.50
C VAL A 196 20.38 -13.09 -7.30
N GLY A 197 20.97 -12.06 -6.68
CA GLY A 197 21.75 -12.17 -5.45
C GLY A 197 20.96 -11.65 -4.26
N ASN A 198 20.77 -12.46 -3.23
CA ASN A 198 20.14 -12.05 -1.98
C ASN A 198 21.20 -11.49 -1.04
N THR A 199 21.13 -10.20 -0.72
CA THR A 199 22.04 -9.55 0.24
C THR A 199 21.48 -9.56 1.66
N GLY A 200 20.22 -9.95 1.81
CA GLY A 200 19.51 -9.98 3.08
C GLY A 200 19.80 -11.25 3.91
N PRO A 201 19.36 -11.23 5.19
CA PRO A 201 19.66 -12.28 6.16
C PRO A 201 18.69 -13.48 6.12
N VAL A 202 17.64 -13.43 5.29
CA VAL A 202 16.60 -14.47 5.20
C VAL A 202 16.46 -14.95 3.76
N ALA A 203 16.01 -16.19 3.58
CA ALA A 203 15.64 -16.71 2.27
C ALA A 203 14.43 -15.92 1.70
N LEU A 204 14.42 -15.69 0.40
CA LEU A 204 13.40 -14.91 -0.29
C LEU A 204 12.86 -15.65 -1.50
N ALA A 205 11.52 -15.66 -1.67
CA ALA A 205 10.83 -16.23 -2.82
C ALA A 205 10.40 -15.11 -3.81
N PRO A 206 11.20 -14.79 -4.85
CA PRO A 206 10.92 -13.66 -5.73
C PRO A 206 9.91 -13.99 -6.84
N HIS A 207 9.00 -13.05 -7.08
CA HIS A 207 8.12 -12.99 -8.25
C HIS A 207 8.51 -11.82 -9.14
N PHE A 208 8.64 -12.05 -10.44
CA PHE A 208 9.27 -11.10 -11.35
C PHE A 208 8.28 -10.43 -12.30
N THR A 209 8.49 -9.16 -12.61
CA THR A 209 7.75 -8.46 -13.67
C THR A 209 8.61 -7.37 -14.30
N LEU A 210 8.28 -6.96 -15.52
CA LEU A 210 8.85 -5.78 -16.17
C LEU A 210 7.83 -4.64 -16.14
N THR A 211 8.25 -3.44 -15.78
CA THR A 211 7.40 -2.24 -15.80
C THR A 211 8.01 -1.15 -16.68
N THR A 212 7.17 -0.39 -17.38
CA THR A 212 7.59 0.68 -18.31
C THR A 212 7.04 2.06 -17.92
N GLY A 213 6.41 2.20 -16.75
CA GLY A 213 5.76 3.44 -16.33
C GLY A 213 4.96 3.27 -15.03
N GLN A 214 3.91 4.09 -14.89
CA GLN A 214 2.94 4.02 -13.79
C GLN A 214 1.99 2.84 -14.05
N GLY A 215 2.21 1.72 -13.36
CA GLY A 215 1.47 0.49 -13.61
C GLY A 215 2.24 -0.76 -13.19
N MET A 216 1.52 -1.87 -13.04
CA MET A 216 2.09 -3.18 -12.76
C MET A 216 1.69 -4.12 -13.88
N ASN A 217 2.68 -4.71 -14.53
CA ASN A 217 2.43 -5.76 -15.50
C ASN A 217 2.30 -7.11 -14.77
N PRO A 218 1.57 -8.08 -15.35
CA PRO A 218 1.42 -9.38 -14.73
C PRO A 218 2.78 -10.07 -14.52
N TYR A 219 2.87 -10.90 -13.49
CA TYR A 219 4.11 -11.61 -13.17
C TYR A 219 4.52 -12.55 -14.29
N TRP A 220 5.81 -12.55 -14.58
CA TRP A 220 6.44 -13.48 -15.48
C TRP A 220 6.53 -14.85 -14.81
N THR A 221 6.34 -15.90 -15.60
CA THR A 221 6.50 -17.28 -15.13
C THR A 221 7.98 -17.61 -15.00
N VAL A 222 8.38 -18.17 -13.85
CA VAL A 222 9.69 -18.79 -13.69
C VAL A 222 9.67 -20.15 -14.39
N VAL A 223 10.43 -20.26 -15.48
CA VAL A 223 10.57 -21.51 -16.25
C VAL A 223 11.62 -22.41 -15.61
N ARG A 224 12.71 -21.82 -15.11
CA ARG A 224 13.80 -22.50 -14.40
C ARG A 224 14.36 -21.58 -13.33
N GLY A 225 14.75 -22.15 -12.20
CA GLY A 225 15.29 -21.43 -11.05
C GLY A 225 14.76 -22.01 -9.74
N PRO A 226 15.39 -21.74 -8.59
CA PRO A 226 14.89 -22.21 -7.31
C PRO A 226 13.65 -21.41 -6.88
N ALA A 227 12.79 -22.02 -6.07
CA ALA A 227 11.63 -21.32 -5.50
C ALA A 227 12.06 -20.16 -4.57
N GLU A 228 13.18 -20.33 -3.89
CA GLU A 228 13.76 -19.36 -2.96
C GLU A 228 15.24 -19.15 -3.23
N VAL A 229 15.71 -17.92 -2.98
CA VAL A 229 17.13 -17.56 -2.93
C VAL A 229 17.52 -17.50 -1.46
N PRO A 230 18.39 -18.41 -0.97
CA PRO A 230 18.86 -18.38 0.41
C PRO A 230 19.51 -17.04 0.77
N ALA A 231 19.61 -16.76 2.07
CA ALA A 231 20.33 -15.60 2.58
C ALA A 231 21.77 -15.57 2.03
N HIS A 232 22.24 -14.40 1.59
CA HIS A 232 23.60 -14.21 1.07
C HIS A 232 23.98 -15.10 -0.14
N ALA A 233 22.99 -15.67 -0.84
CA ALA A 233 23.21 -16.57 -1.97
C ALA A 233 22.82 -15.91 -3.30
N THR A 234 23.31 -16.50 -4.39
CA THR A 234 22.98 -16.10 -5.76
C THR A 234 22.34 -17.26 -6.51
N ALA A 235 21.28 -16.97 -7.26
CA ALA A 235 20.57 -17.93 -8.09
C ALA A 235 20.33 -17.39 -9.50
N ARG A 236 20.14 -18.30 -10.46
CA ARG A 236 19.79 -17.96 -11.85
C ARG A 236 18.37 -18.39 -12.16
N TYR A 237 17.66 -17.50 -12.85
CA TYR A 237 16.28 -17.65 -13.24
C TYR A 237 16.12 -17.51 -14.74
N GLU A 238 15.36 -18.39 -15.36
CA GLU A 238 14.80 -18.21 -16.69
C GLU A 238 13.35 -17.76 -16.54
N LEU A 239 13.02 -16.59 -17.09
CA LEU A 239 11.70 -15.96 -16.99
C LEU A 239 11.02 -15.93 -18.35
N ARG A 240 9.70 -16.17 -18.36
CA ARG A 240 8.84 -16.09 -19.53
C ARG A 240 7.70 -15.08 -19.31
N PRO A 241 7.42 -14.16 -20.26
CA PRO A 241 6.26 -13.27 -20.16
C PRO A 241 4.95 -14.06 -20.06
N PRO A 242 3.91 -13.53 -19.40
CA PRO A 242 2.61 -14.20 -19.23
C PRO A 242 1.98 -14.70 -20.55
N ALA A 243 2.01 -13.87 -21.59
CA ALA A 243 1.50 -14.20 -22.93
C ALA A 243 2.58 -14.84 -23.84
N GLY A 244 3.69 -15.30 -23.28
CA GLY A 244 4.86 -15.82 -24.00
C GLY A 244 5.69 -14.76 -24.74
N ARG A 245 5.18 -13.53 -24.86
CA ARG A 245 5.81 -12.41 -25.55
C ARG A 245 5.70 -11.11 -24.75
N PHE A 246 6.76 -10.32 -24.75
CA PHE A 246 6.79 -8.95 -24.23
C PHE A 246 7.27 -8.01 -25.33
N VAL A 247 6.39 -7.13 -25.79
CA VAL A 247 6.71 -6.15 -26.83
C VAL A 247 7.49 -5.01 -26.19
N LEU A 248 8.65 -4.69 -26.76
CA LEU A 248 9.48 -3.60 -26.27
C LEU A 248 8.77 -2.26 -26.50
N PRO A 249 8.81 -1.35 -25.52
CA PRO A 249 8.26 -0.01 -25.68
C PRO A 249 9.09 0.80 -26.68
N ARG A 250 8.59 1.98 -27.03
CA ARG A 250 9.31 2.94 -27.88
C ARG A 250 10.69 3.28 -27.30
N PRO A 251 11.68 3.64 -28.14
CA PRO A 251 12.97 4.11 -27.67
C PRO A 251 12.84 5.22 -26.62
N GLY A 252 13.70 5.19 -25.60
CA GLY A 252 13.70 6.18 -24.51
C GLY A 252 12.80 5.83 -23.32
N VAL A 253 11.91 4.83 -23.44
CA VAL A 253 11.10 4.37 -22.30
C VAL A 253 11.95 3.51 -21.36
N ARG A 254 12.01 3.91 -20.09
CA ARG A 254 12.72 3.17 -19.03
C ARG A 254 11.99 1.86 -18.73
N ILE A 255 12.71 0.74 -18.82
CA ILE A 255 12.21 -0.58 -18.45
C ILE A 255 12.86 -0.97 -17.12
N ARG A 256 12.05 -1.26 -16.10
CA ARG A 256 12.52 -1.76 -14.81
C ARG A 256 12.12 -3.22 -14.65
N LEU A 257 13.10 -4.08 -14.37
CA LEU A 257 12.86 -5.41 -13.83
C LEU A 257 12.59 -5.27 -12.34
N ARG A 258 11.50 -5.87 -11.86
CA ARG A 258 11.11 -5.85 -10.46
C ARG A 258 10.96 -7.26 -9.93
N ALA A 259 11.47 -7.50 -8.72
CA ALA A 259 11.29 -8.70 -7.94
C ALA A 259 10.52 -8.35 -6.66
N PHE A 260 9.40 -9.04 -6.44
CA PHE A 260 8.56 -8.90 -5.25
C PHE A 260 8.61 -10.17 -4.42
N THR A 261 8.57 -10.05 -3.11
CA THR A 261 8.44 -11.18 -2.19
C THR A 261 7.23 -10.96 -1.28
N ALA A 262 6.60 -12.05 -0.85
CA ALA A 262 5.42 -11.97 0.01
C ALA A 262 5.78 -11.96 1.51
N VAL A 263 6.80 -12.76 1.89
CA VAL A 263 7.25 -12.89 3.29
C VAL A 263 8.77 -12.94 3.33
N PRO A 264 9.45 -11.97 3.97
CA PRO A 264 8.92 -10.62 4.26
C PRO A 264 8.43 -9.92 2.98
N GLN A 265 7.62 -8.87 3.11
CA GLN A 265 7.22 -8.08 1.93
C GLN A 265 8.36 -7.18 1.47
N THR A 266 9.00 -7.54 0.35
CA THR A 266 10.12 -6.75 -0.22
C THR A 266 9.92 -6.44 -1.69
N LEU A 267 10.57 -5.36 -2.13
CA LEU A 267 10.70 -4.96 -3.52
C LEU A 267 12.17 -4.75 -3.81
N SER A 268 12.63 -5.29 -4.94
CA SER A 268 13.91 -4.94 -5.54
C SER A 268 13.73 -4.68 -7.02
N SER A 269 14.39 -3.65 -7.52
CA SER A 269 14.24 -3.16 -8.89
C SER A 269 15.59 -2.90 -9.51
N ALA A 270 15.72 -3.18 -10.79
CA ALA A 270 16.89 -2.81 -11.58
C ALA A 270 16.44 -2.30 -12.95
N ASP A 271 17.14 -1.28 -13.45
CA ASP A 271 16.93 -0.83 -14.82
C ASP A 271 17.53 -1.82 -15.79
N VAL A 272 16.76 -2.18 -16.82
CA VAL A 272 17.19 -3.14 -17.83
C VAL A 272 17.21 -2.49 -19.21
N ARG A 273 18.35 -2.62 -19.89
CA ARG A 273 18.52 -2.14 -21.26
C ARG A 273 18.24 -3.29 -22.22
N LEU A 274 16.98 -3.45 -22.58
CA LEU A 274 16.56 -4.39 -23.63
C LEU A 274 16.65 -3.67 -24.99
N ARG A 275 17.87 -3.35 -25.44
CA ARG A 275 18.05 -2.72 -26.76
C ARG A 275 17.53 -3.65 -27.87
N PRO A 276 16.90 -3.16 -28.94
CA PRO A 276 16.79 -3.94 -30.16
C PRO A 276 18.21 -4.32 -30.60
N SER A 277 18.47 -5.60 -30.84
CA SER A 277 19.66 -5.98 -31.62
C SER A 277 19.46 -5.38 -33.01
N GLY A 278 20.43 -4.59 -33.46
CA GLY A 278 20.46 -4.07 -34.83
C GLY A 278 20.44 -5.20 -35.86
#